data_AF-A0A1Y1M5M2-F1
#
_entry.id   AF-A0A1Y1M5M2-F1
#
_cell.length_a   1.000
_cell.length_b   1.000
_cell.length_c   1.000
_cell.angle_alpha   90.00
_cell.angle_beta   90.00
_cell.angle_gamma   90.00
#
_symmetry.space_group_name_H-M   'P 1'
#
loop_
_entity.id
_entity.type
_entity.pdbx_description
1 polymer ?
#
loop_
_entity_poly.entity_id
_entity_poly.type
_entity_poly.pdbx_seq_one_letter_code
_entity_poly.pdbx_strand_id
1 'polypeptide(L)'
;PKAPHFSGLWEAAVESFKNHIYKIVAHANLEFIEFYTLLIEIEGVLNSRPLIPMSSDPNDLDFLTPGHFLIGDHMRVLPELDLSEEKPNLRSRWQRIQQLRQQF
;
A
#
# COMPACT_ATOMS: atom_id res chain seq x y z
N PRO A 1 -31.21 -15.11 -4.00
CA PRO A 1 -29.84 -15.18 -3.47
C PRO A 1 -28.84 -14.36 -4.31
N LYS A 2 -28.94 -13.02 -4.27
CA LYS A 2 -27.97 -12.08 -4.87
C LYS A 2 -28.10 -10.78 -4.09
N ALA A 3 -27.27 -10.60 -3.08
CA ALA A 3 -27.32 -9.43 -2.22
C ALA A 3 -26.04 -8.59 -2.44
N PRO A 4 -25.94 -7.87 -3.58
CA PRO A 4 -24.72 -7.16 -4.00
C PRO A 4 -24.28 -6.07 -3.01
N HIS A 5 -25.18 -5.63 -2.11
CA HIS A 5 -24.83 -4.72 -1.02
C HIS A 5 -23.96 -5.36 0.06
N PHE A 6 -23.96 -6.69 0.21
CA PHE A 6 -23.08 -7.40 1.16
C PHE A 6 -21.66 -7.63 0.62
N SER A 7 -21.42 -7.44 -0.68
CA SER A 7 -20.11 -7.70 -1.30
C SER A 7 -19.27 -6.45 -1.60
N GLY A 8 -19.86 -5.26 -1.57
CA GLY A 8 -19.19 -4.02 -1.99
C GLY A 8 -17.89 -3.70 -1.24
N LEU A 9 -17.79 -4.00 0.07
CA LEU A 9 -16.59 -3.71 0.86
C LEU A 9 -15.37 -4.53 0.42
N TRP A 10 -15.53 -5.84 0.25
CA TRP A 10 -14.41 -6.68 -0.18
C TRP A 10 -14.13 -6.50 -1.68
N GLU A 11 -15.15 -6.24 -2.50
CA GLU A 11 -14.98 -5.92 -3.92
C GLU A 11 -14.15 -4.64 -4.10
N ALA A 12 -14.46 -3.58 -3.34
CA ALA A 12 -13.70 -2.33 -3.34
C ALA A 12 -12.25 -2.53 -2.86
N ALA A 13 -12.02 -3.41 -1.88
CA ALA A 13 -10.67 -3.75 -1.44
C ALA A 13 -9.88 -4.46 -2.56
N VAL A 14 -10.50 -5.42 -3.25
CA VAL A 14 -9.89 -6.12 -4.41
C VAL A 14 -9.61 -5.15 -5.55
N GLU A 15 -10.52 -4.21 -5.83
CA GLU A 15 -10.32 -3.17 -6.84
C GLU A 15 -9.14 -2.26 -6.49
N SER A 16 -9.07 -1.77 -5.25
CA SER A 16 -7.96 -0.94 -4.78
C SER A 16 -6.61 -1.65 -4.90
N PHE A 17 -6.56 -2.94 -4.53
CA PHE A 17 -5.37 -3.76 -4.66
C PHE A 17 -4.92 -3.90 -6.12
N LYS A 18 -5.84 -4.24 -7.03
CA LYS A 18 -5.57 -4.34 -8.47
C LYS A 18 -5.06 -3.03 -9.05
N ASN A 19 -5.65 -1.89 -8.66
CA ASN A 19 -5.22 -0.58 -9.12
C ASN A 19 -3.76 -0.28 -8.73
N HIS A 20 -3.34 -0.63 -7.51
CA HIS A 20 -1.93 -0.47 -7.10
C HIS A 20 -1.01 -1.39 -7.90
N ILE A 21 -1.37 -2.67 -8.07
CA ILE A 21 -0.59 -3.61 -8.90
C ILE A 21 -0.43 -3.11 -10.33
N TYR A 22 -1.53 -2.71 -10.97
CA TYR A 22 -1.49 -2.32 -12.38
C TYR A 22 -0.65 -1.06 -12.62
N LYS A 23 -0.67 -0.09 -11.70
CA LYS A 23 0.18 1.10 -11.80
C LYS A 23 1.67 0.75 -11.77
N ILE A 24 2.07 -0.21 -10.92
CA ILE A 24 3.48 -0.48 -10.61
C ILE A 24 4.06 -1.56 -11.53
N VAL A 25 3.29 -2.62 -11.79
CA VAL A 25 3.78 -3.80 -12.51
C VAL A 25 3.70 -3.64 -14.02
N ALA A 26 2.92 -2.69 -14.55
CA ALA A 26 2.67 -2.55 -16.00
C ALA A 26 3.93 -2.53 -16.88
N HIS A 27 5.08 -2.11 -16.35
CA HIS A 27 6.34 -2.02 -17.09
C HIS A 27 7.51 -2.80 -16.48
N ALA A 28 7.31 -3.56 -15.39
CA ALA A 28 8.38 -4.21 -14.63
C ALA A 28 8.34 -5.74 -14.70
N ASN A 29 9.43 -6.36 -15.17
CA ASN A 29 9.64 -7.81 -15.04
C ASN A 29 10.18 -8.15 -13.64
N LEU A 30 9.29 -8.49 -12.71
CA LEU A 30 9.63 -8.81 -11.33
C LEU A 30 9.90 -10.30 -11.14
N GLU A 31 10.98 -10.63 -10.45
CA GLU A 31 11.18 -11.97 -9.91
C GLU A 31 10.28 -12.22 -8.70
N PHE A 32 10.11 -13.49 -8.32
CA PHE A 32 9.19 -13.90 -7.25
C PHE A 32 9.36 -13.09 -5.96
N ILE A 33 10.61 -12.90 -5.48
CA ILE A 33 10.88 -12.16 -4.25
C ILE A 33 10.48 -10.68 -4.41
N GLU A 34 10.79 -10.07 -5.55
CA GLU A 34 10.45 -8.67 -5.82
C GLU A 34 8.94 -8.47 -5.86
N PHE A 35 8.24 -9.39 -6.53
CA PHE A 35 6.78 -9.38 -6.59
C PHE A 35 6.16 -9.61 -5.21
N TYR A 36 6.64 -10.59 -4.45
CA TYR A 36 6.14 -10.87 -3.11
C TYR A 36 6.32 -9.67 -2.17
N THR A 37 7.50 -9.04 -2.17
CA THR A 37 7.73 -7.82 -1.38
C THR A 37 6.77 -6.72 -1.80
N LEU A 38 6.56 -6.49 -3.10
CA LEU A 38 5.60 -5.50 -3.59
C LEU A 38 4.18 -5.79 -3.08
N LEU A 39 3.74 -7.05 -3.06
CA LEU A 39 2.40 -7.40 -2.56
C LEU A 39 2.24 -7.07 -1.07
N ILE A 40 3.27 -7.35 -0.25
CA ILE A 40 3.28 -7.02 1.18
C ILE A 40 3.24 -5.50 1.38
N GLU A 41 3.94 -4.73 0.53
CA GLU A 41 3.89 -3.27 0.59
C GLU A 41 2.50 -2.73 0.23
N ILE A 42 1.87 -3.26 -0.83
CA ILE A 42 0.49 -2.90 -1.19
C ILE A 42 -0.47 -3.23 -0.04
N GLU A 43 -0.33 -4.40 0.59
CA GLU A 43 -1.11 -4.74 1.78
C GLU A 43 -0.93 -3.70 2.89
N GLY A 44 0.32 -3.31 3.18
CA GLY A 44 0.64 -2.28 4.17
C GLY A 44 -0.04 -0.94 3.85
N VAL A 45 0.01 -0.49 2.59
CA VAL A 45 -0.67 0.73 2.13
C VAL A 45 -2.17 0.64 2.33
N LEU A 46 -2.79 -0.45 1.87
CA LEU A 46 -4.23 -0.64 2.00
C LEU A 46 -4.67 -0.68 3.46
N ASN A 47 -3.89 -1.28 4.34
CA ASN A 47 -4.22 -1.35 5.76
C ASN A 47 -3.85 -0.08 6.54
N SER A 48 -2.97 0.77 6.01
CA SER A 48 -2.62 2.07 6.63
C SER A 48 -3.52 3.21 6.16
N ARG A 49 -4.41 2.97 5.18
CA ARG A 49 -5.28 4.01 4.62
C ARG A 49 -6.20 4.61 5.69
N PRO A 50 -6.39 5.94 5.73
CA PRO A 50 -7.34 6.58 6.64
C PRO A 50 -8.78 6.21 6.25
N LEU A 51 -9.59 5.86 7.25
CA LEU A 51 -11.03 5.60 7.11
C LEU A 51 -11.83 6.81 7.58
N ILE A 52 -11.60 7.23 8.83
CA ILE A 52 -12.28 8.36 9.47
C ILE A 52 -11.34 9.04 10.47
N PRO A 53 -11.52 10.34 10.75
CA PRO A 53 -10.88 10.99 11.89
C PRO A 53 -11.28 10.30 13.20
N MET A 54 -10.35 10.19 14.15
CA MET A 54 -10.63 9.62 15.49
C MET A 54 -11.34 10.62 16.41
N SER A 55 -11.20 11.91 16.13
CA SER A 55 -11.75 13.01 16.91
C SER A 55 -12.49 14.01 16.02
N SER A 56 -13.34 14.83 16.64
CA SER A 56 -13.98 15.98 15.99
C SER A 56 -13.15 17.26 16.13
N ASP A 57 -12.06 17.24 16.91
CA ASP A 57 -11.15 18.37 17.04
C ASP A 57 -10.37 18.56 15.73
N PRO A 58 -10.46 19.72 15.05
CA PRO A 58 -9.72 19.97 13.82
C PRO A 58 -8.19 20.00 14.00
N ASN A 59 -7.69 20.09 15.24
CA ASN A 59 -6.25 20.04 15.54
C ASN A 59 -5.76 18.61 15.81
N ASP A 60 -6.67 17.65 15.98
CA ASP A 60 -6.31 16.24 16.12
C ASP A 60 -6.17 15.62 14.72
N LEU A 61 -4.94 15.29 14.37
CA LEU A 61 -4.59 14.72 13.06
C LEU A 61 -4.66 13.19 13.07
N ASP A 62 -5.16 12.58 14.14
CA ASP A 62 -5.28 11.14 14.26
C ASP A 62 -6.49 10.59 13.47
N PHE A 63 -6.31 9.40 12.91
CA PHE A 63 -7.28 8.75 12.03
C PHE A 63 -7.30 7.23 12.20
N LEU A 64 -8.52 6.69 12.15
CA LEU A 64 -8.75 5.26 12.15
C LEU A 64 -8.33 4.68 10.81
N THR A 65 -7.65 3.54 10.84
CA THR A 65 -7.24 2.78 9.66
C THR A 65 -7.72 1.33 9.78
N PRO A 66 -7.77 0.55 8.70
CA PRO A 66 -7.99 -0.90 8.82
C PRO A 66 -6.96 -1.58 9.72
N GLY A 67 -5.72 -1.09 9.72
CA GLY A 67 -4.62 -1.58 10.53
C GLY A 67 -4.90 -1.53 12.04
N HIS A 68 -5.63 -0.53 12.51
CA HIS A 68 -6.05 -0.46 13.91
C HIS A 68 -6.87 -1.68 14.35
N PHE A 69 -7.68 -2.25 13.46
CA PHE A 69 -8.43 -3.47 13.77
C PHE A 69 -7.58 -4.74 13.75
N LEU A 70 -6.44 -4.71 13.04
CA LEU A 70 -5.54 -5.86 12.91
C LEU A 70 -4.49 -5.91 14.02
N ILE A 71 -3.89 -4.76 14.36
CA ILE A 71 -2.75 -4.67 15.28
C ILE A 71 -3.00 -3.77 16.49
N GLY A 72 -4.09 -2.99 16.51
CA GLY A 72 -4.43 -2.09 17.61
C GLY A 72 -3.76 -0.71 17.58
N ASP A 73 -2.98 -0.40 16.54
CA ASP A 73 -2.24 0.87 16.40
C ASP A 73 -1.98 1.16 14.90
N HIS A 74 -1.35 2.29 14.59
CA HIS A 74 -0.89 2.64 13.26
C HIS A 74 0.23 1.71 12.78
N MET A 75 0.10 1.27 11.53
CA MET A 75 1.25 0.72 10.81
C MET A 75 2.22 1.84 10.45
N ARG A 76 3.42 1.79 11.03
CA ARG A 76 4.49 2.75 10.78
C ARG A 76 5.57 2.10 9.93
N VAL A 77 6.08 2.86 8.97
CA VAL A 77 7.23 2.49 8.15
C VAL A 77 8.36 3.48 8.44
N LEU A 78 9.60 3.00 8.41
CA LEU A 78 10.76 3.86 8.56
C LEU A 78 10.87 4.83 7.37
N PRO A 79 11.32 6.08 7.58
CA PRO A 79 11.64 6.97 6.48
C PRO A 79 12.67 6.32 5.55
N GLU A 80 12.45 6.39 4.25
CA GLU A 80 13.38 5.88 3.25
C GLU A 80 14.04 7.01 2.48
N LEU A 81 15.18 6.69 1.88
CA LEU A 81 15.87 7.57 0.95
C LEU A 81 15.05 7.71 -0.33
N ASP A 82 14.91 8.93 -0.83
CA ASP A 82 14.32 9.17 -2.15
C ASP A 82 15.29 8.68 -3.23
N LEU A 83 14.84 7.74 -4.06
CA LEU A 83 15.61 7.10 -5.13
C LEU A 83 14.98 7.37 -6.50
N SER A 84 14.02 8.29 -6.59
CA SER A 84 13.26 8.59 -7.81
C SER A 84 14.16 9.07 -8.95
N GLU A 85 15.21 9.82 -8.63
CA GLU A 85 16.17 10.39 -9.58
C GLU A 85 17.43 9.53 -9.78
N GLU A 86 17.57 8.43 -9.02
CA GLU A 86 18.73 7.54 -9.16
C GLU A 86 18.60 6.63 -10.39
N LYS A 87 19.70 6.48 -11.14
CA LYS A 87 19.74 5.50 -12.23
C LYS A 87 19.52 4.10 -11.64
N PRO A 88 18.59 3.31 -12.19
CA PRO A 88 18.28 1.99 -11.66
C PRO A 88 19.53 1.11 -11.72
N ASN A 89 20.12 0.84 -10.56
CA ASN A 89 21.20 -0.12 -10.47
C ASN A 89 20.58 -1.52 -10.37
N LEU A 90 20.50 -2.19 -11.52
CA LEU A 90 19.92 -3.53 -11.66
C LEU A 90 20.59 -4.62 -10.80
N ARG A 91 21.75 -4.33 -10.17
CA ARG A 91 22.40 -5.27 -9.25
C ARG A 91 21.87 -5.19 -7.82
N SER A 92 21.16 -4.12 -7.48
CA SER A 92 20.55 -3.93 -6.17
C SER A 92 19.06 -4.22 -6.24
N ARG A 93 18.69 -5.47 -5.95
CA ARG A 93 17.28 -5.88 -5.82
C ARG A 93 16.51 -4.98 -4.86
N TRP A 94 17.16 -4.55 -3.79
CA TRP A 94 16.57 -3.63 -2.81
C TRP A 94 16.26 -2.26 -3.42
N GLN A 95 17.21 -1.61 -4.12
CA GLN A 95 16.96 -0.31 -4.75
C GLN A 95 15.81 -0.38 -5.77
N ARG A 96 15.72 -1.48 -6.52
CA ARG A 96 14.64 -1.67 -7.49
C ARG A 96 13.25 -1.71 -6.84
N ILE A 97 13.11 -2.44 -5.73
CA ILE A 97 11.84 -2.50 -4.97
C ILE A 97 11.48 -1.11 -4.45
N GLN A 98 12.46 -0.39 -3.89
CA GLN A 98 12.25 0.94 -3.31
C GLN A 98 11.82 1.97 -4.37
N GLN A 99 12.38 1.90 -5.58
CA GLN A 99 11.97 2.75 -6.70
C GLN A 99 10.53 2.46 -7.16
N LEU A 100 10.14 1.19 -7.24
CA LEU A 100 8.77 0.80 -7.57
C LEU A 100 7.78 1.27 -6.49
N ARG A 101 8.22 1.21 -5.24
CA ARG A 101 7.47 1.70 -4.09
C ARG A 101 7.20 3.20 -4.16
N GLN A 102 8.16 3.99 -4.62
CA GLN A 102 8.01 5.44 -4.72
C GLN A 102 7.03 5.88 -5.83
N GLN A 103 6.49 4.94 -6.61
CA GLN A 103 5.49 5.18 -7.66
C GLN A 103 4.03 4.98 -7.20
N PHE A 104 3.79 4.78 -5.89
CA PHE A 104 2.45 4.63 -5.31
C PHE A 104 1.54 5.85 -5.51
#